data_AF-A0A533X946-F1
#
_entry.id   AF-A0A533X946-F1
#
_cell.length_a   1.000
_cell.length_b   1.000
_cell.length_c   1.000
_cell.angle_alpha   90.00
_cell.angle_beta   90.00
_cell.angle_gamma   90.00
#
_symmetry.space_group_name_H-M   'P 1'
#
loop_
_entity.id
_entity.type
_entity.pdbx_description
1 polymer ?
#
loop_
_entity_poly.entity_id
_entity_poly.type
_entity_poly.pdbx_seq_one_letter_code
_entity_poly.pdbx_strand_id
1 'polypeptide(L)'
;MRWPLGLLCRGLSRRAGWLLCLAQVRTSFFHLSPDLLTFFNRPIFSWRFLQRPCRRFKGPSRAKWNPVLLARELNPACLVKLPRFTRNELIILVAIGVLTPLIDDRVEHFLVTFFANISGSLNVFDYTGGPLNSDLLISWEQYGGVLAGFLVRKPGAATLAMTINGFGQFFRDGFVGPHHLFYGFAGLGADVVFWAFRYKRYDAAASSLAGIAAQFFWVPLTYAYHVTYIYPLSFIGTDLVTRVFGGAVGNGLIGAGIGVAILEAGRRAGLRLGSGKLPEMPSAPVRFERA
;
A
#
# COMPACT_ATOMS: atom_id res chain seq x y z
N MET A 1 15.75 -30.10 -0.37
CA MET A 1 14.48 -30.81 -0.18
C MET A 1 13.50 -30.35 -1.25
N ARG A 2 13.14 -31.21 -2.21
CA ARG A 2 12.14 -30.95 -3.25
C ARG A 2 10.84 -31.64 -2.83
N TRP A 3 9.73 -30.91 -2.80
CA TRP A 3 8.39 -31.47 -2.58
C TRP A 3 7.60 -31.50 -3.89
N PRO A 4 6.77 -32.53 -4.14
CA PRO A 4 6.13 -32.75 -5.43
C PRO A 4 4.78 -32.00 -5.50
N LEU A 5 4.64 -31.14 -6.52
CA LEU A 5 3.35 -30.61 -6.97
C LEU A 5 2.80 -31.55 -8.05
N GLY A 6 1.77 -32.32 -7.70
CA GLY A 6 1.05 -33.15 -8.64
C GLY A 6 -0.26 -33.66 -8.06
N LEU A 7 -1.32 -33.53 -8.87
CA LEU A 7 -2.69 -33.99 -8.67
C LEU A 7 -3.62 -33.07 -7.87
N LEU A 8 -4.22 -32.10 -8.58
CA LEU A 8 -5.67 -32.01 -8.69
C LEU A 8 -6.03 -31.09 -9.87
N CYS A 9 -6.31 -31.69 -11.04
CA CYS A 9 -7.04 -31.16 -12.21
C CYS A 9 -6.57 -31.87 -13.49
N ARG A 10 -6.84 -33.18 -13.59
CA ARG A 10 -6.92 -33.84 -14.90
C ARG A 10 -8.40 -33.97 -15.25
N GLY A 11 -8.79 -33.37 -16.37
CA GLY A 11 -10.04 -33.70 -17.04
C GLY A 11 -11.10 -32.61 -17.05
N LEU A 12 -10.83 -31.47 -17.70
CA LEU A 12 -11.87 -30.67 -18.35
C LEU A 12 -11.26 -29.82 -19.49
N SER A 13 -11.94 -29.85 -20.63
CA SER A 13 -11.54 -29.25 -21.91
C SER A 13 -11.19 -27.75 -21.80
N ARG A 14 -10.04 -27.37 -22.38
CA ARG A 14 -9.34 -26.08 -22.25
C ARG A 14 -10.07 -24.83 -22.76
N ARG A 15 -11.29 -24.92 -23.32
CA ARG A 15 -12.01 -23.73 -23.83
C ARG A 15 -13.37 -23.46 -23.19
N ALA A 16 -13.99 -24.43 -22.51
CA ALA A 16 -15.31 -24.25 -21.90
C ALA A 16 -15.26 -23.88 -20.41
N GLY A 17 -14.22 -24.29 -19.67
CA GLY A 17 -14.12 -24.04 -18.22
C GLY A 17 -13.91 -22.57 -17.85
N TRP A 18 -13.25 -21.78 -18.72
CA TRP A 18 -12.94 -20.37 -18.45
C TRP A 18 -14.17 -19.47 -18.47
N LEU A 19 -15.14 -19.73 -19.37
CA LEU A 19 -16.35 -18.92 -19.48
C LEU A 19 -17.33 -19.18 -18.32
N LEU A 20 -17.40 -20.42 -17.82
CA LEU A 20 -18.21 -20.77 -16.65
C LEU A 20 -17.59 -20.23 -15.35
N CYS A 21 -16.27 -20.24 -15.21
CA CYS A 21 -15.61 -19.66 -14.04
C CYS A 21 -15.74 -18.12 -13.99
N LEU A 22 -15.64 -17.44 -15.14
CA LEU A 22 -15.86 -15.99 -15.24
C LEU A 22 -17.33 -15.59 -15.03
N ALA A 23 -18.30 -16.42 -15.46
CA ALA A 23 -19.72 -16.17 -15.20
C ALA A 23 -20.09 -16.34 -13.71
N GLN A 24 -19.45 -17.27 -13.01
CA GLN A 24 -19.71 -17.54 -11.60
C GLN A 24 -19.05 -16.52 -10.64
N VAL A 25 -17.92 -15.93 -11.06
CA VAL A 25 -17.31 -14.78 -10.36
C VAL A 25 -18.14 -13.50 -10.55
N ARG A 26 -18.82 -13.33 -11.70
CA ARG A 26 -19.64 -12.13 -11.99
C ARG A 26 -20.91 -12.05 -11.15
N THR A 27 -21.48 -13.18 -10.73
CA THR A 27 -22.71 -13.22 -9.92
C THR A 27 -22.44 -13.27 -8.41
N SER A 28 -21.26 -13.73 -7.98
CA SER A 28 -20.93 -13.84 -6.55
C SER A 28 -20.36 -12.53 -5.95
N PHE A 29 -19.79 -11.64 -6.78
CA PHE A 29 -19.22 -10.37 -6.30
C PHE A 29 -20.24 -9.27 -5.99
N PHE A 30 -21.46 -9.36 -6.52
CA PHE A 30 -22.51 -8.33 -6.32
C PHE A 30 -23.37 -8.54 -5.06
N HIS A 31 -23.14 -9.60 -4.29
CA HIS A 31 -23.82 -9.86 -3.01
C HIS A 31 -22.96 -9.54 -1.77
N LEU A 32 -21.91 -8.72 -1.91
CA LEU A 32 -21.19 -8.16 -0.76
C LEU A 32 -22.11 -7.20 0.03
N SER A 33 -22.62 -7.75 1.13
CA SER A 33 -23.52 -7.18 2.15
C SER A 33 -23.23 -5.70 2.53
N PRO A 34 -24.24 -4.94 2.97
CA PRO A 34 -24.10 -3.66 3.67
C PRO A 34 -23.20 -3.68 4.94
N ASP A 35 -22.69 -4.83 5.38
CA ASP A 35 -21.88 -4.99 6.61
C ASP A 35 -20.40 -4.56 6.50
N LEU A 36 -19.85 -4.38 5.30
CA LEU A 36 -18.46 -3.90 5.18
C LEU A 36 -18.32 -2.44 5.65
N LEU A 37 -19.38 -1.65 5.47
CA LEU A 37 -19.47 -0.25 5.94
C LEU A 37 -19.51 -0.15 7.46
N THR A 38 -20.07 -1.14 8.17
CA THR A 38 -20.11 -1.16 9.63
C THR A 38 -18.81 -1.67 10.24
N PHE A 39 -18.07 -2.54 9.54
CA PHE A 39 -16.76 -3.02 10.00
C PHE A 39 -15.70 -1.92 10.04
N PHE A 40 -15.62 -1.08 8.99
CA PHE A 40 -14.69 0.07 8.97
C PHE A 40 -15.12 1.25 9.87
N ASN A 41 -16.33 1.22 10.43
CA ASN A 41 -16.82 2.24 11.36
C ASN A 41 -16.61 1.87 12.84
N ARG A 42 -16.02 0.69 13.14
CA ARG A 42 -15.71 0.29 14.52
C ARG A 42 -14.31 0.75 14.95
N PRO A 43 -14.15 1.26 16.19
CA PRO A 43 -12.89 1.78 16.69
C PRO A 43 -12.00 0.64 17.22
N ILE A 44 -11.47 -0.22 16.34
CA ILE A 44 -10.59 -1.33 16.76
C ILE A 44 -9.11 -0.89 16.78
N PHE A 45 -8.75 0.21 16.10
CA PHE A 45 -7.41 0.76 16.12
C PHE A 45 -7.32 2.03 16.97
N SER A 46 -6.61 1.96 18.10
CA SER A 46 -6.38 3.08 19.01
C SER A 46 -5.26 4.00 18.48
N TRP A 47 -5.63 4.99 17.67
CA TRP A 47 -4.74 6.01 17.11
C TRP A 47 -4.28 7.07 18.13
N ARG A 48 -3.64 6.66 19.24
CA ARG A 48 -3.16 7.59 20.29
C ARG A 48 -2.19 8.66 19.77
N PHE A 49 -1.50 8.38 18.66
CA PHE A 49 -0.56 9.33 18.04
C PHE A 49 -1.25 10.53 17.35
N LEU A 50 -2.56 10.45 17.08
CA LEU A 50 -3.33 11.54 16.47
C LEU A 50 -3.96 12.49 17.51
N GLN A 51 -3.87 12.20 18.81
CA GLN A 51 -4.46 13.06 19.83
C GLN A 51 -3.80 14.45 19.79
N ARG A 52 -4.61 15.50 19.57
CA ARG A 52 -4.18 16.87 19.85
C ARG A 52 -3.66 16.91 21.30
N PRO A 53 -2.68 17.77 21.63
CA PRO A 53 -2.33 18.04 23.01
C PRO A 53 -3.52 18.72 23.70
N CYS A 54 -4.49 17.91 24.15
CA CYS A 54 -5.47 18.33 25.13
C CYS A 54 -4.69 18.66 26.40
N ARG A 55 -4.95 19.84 26.97
CA ARG A 55 -4.26 20.40 28.15
C ARG A 55 -3.87 19.31 29.15
N ARG A 56 -2.58 19.30 29.52
CA ARG A 56 -1.91 18.45 30.51
C ARG A 56 -2.86 18.10 31.67
N PHE A 57 -3.35 16.87 31.69
CA PHE A 57 -4.18 16.35 32.79
C PHE A 57 -3.29 16.29 34.04
N LYS A 58 -3.50 17.21 34.99
CA LYS A 58 -2.89 17.14 36.33
C LYS A 58 -3.67 16.11 37.15
N GLY A 59 -3.39 14.82 36.93
CA GLY A 59 -3.93 13.72 37.73
C GLY A 59 -2.93 13.27 38.83
N PRO A 60 -3.42 12.84 40.00
CA PRO A 60 -2.60 12.49 41.16
C PRO A 60 -1.75 11.22 40.93
N SER A 61 -0.54 11.23 41.47
CA SER A 61 0.61 10.40 41.08
C SER A 61 0.59 8.91 41.45
N ARG A 62 -0.55 8.29 41.81
CA ARG A 62 -0.57 6.90 42.30
C ARG A 62 -1.80 6.06 41.92
N ALA A 63 -2.45 6.33 40.78
CA ALA A 63 -3.55 5.47 40.33
C ALA A 63 -3.02 4.23 39.58
N LYS A 64 -3.34 3.04 40.10
CA LYS A 64 -3.09 1.72 39.52
C LYS A 64 -3.65 1.67 38.10
N TRP A 65 -2.81 1.36 37.10
CA TRP A 65 -3.18 1.36 35.68
C TRP A 65 -4.33 0.39 35.39
N ASN A 66 -5.54 0.91 35.19
CA ASN A 66 -6.67 0.13 34.69
C ASN A 66 -7.08 0.68 33.30
N PRO A 67 -6.84 -0.07 32.21
CA PRO A 67 -7.10 0.40 30.85
C PRO A 67 -8.58 0.66 30.55
N VAL A 68 -9.49 0.03 31.30
CA VAL A 68 -10.95 0.19 31.13
C VAL A 68 -11.44 1.54 31.70
N LEU A 69 -10.87 1.97 32.83
CA LEU A 69 -11.17 3.29 33.42
C LEU A 69 -10.60 4.43 32.55
N LEU A 70 -9.42 4.22 31.96
CA LEU A 70 -8.79 5.20 31.08
C LEU A 70 -9.61 5.47 29.81
N ALA A 71 -10.27 4.44 29.26
CA ALA A 71 -11.15 4.59 28.11
C ALA A 71 -12.44 5.37 28.43
N ARG A 72 -12.93 5.28 29.68
CA ARG A 72 -14.11 6.02 30.15
C ARG A 72 -13.84 7.49 30.46
N GLU A 73 -12.60 7.83 30.87
CA GLU A 73 -12.19 9.22 31.15
C GLU A 73 -11.64 9.97 29.92
N LEU A 74 -11.46 9.30 28.78
CA LEU A 74 -11.11 10.00 27.54
C LEU A 74 -12.29 10.88 27.12
N ASN A 75 -12.16 12.18 27.38
CA ASN A 75 -13.10 13.20 26.98
C ASN A 75 -13.43 13.01 25.48
N PRO A 76 -14.70 12.79 25.10
CA PRO A 76 -15.09 12.58 23.70
C PRO A 76 -14.75 13.79 22.82
N ALA A 77 -14.48 14.97 23.39
CA ALA A 77 -13.93 16.13 22.68
C ALA A 77 -12.46 15.96 22.23
N CYS A 78 -11.69 15.03 22.82
CA CYS A 78 -10.31 14.71 22.45
C CYS A 78 -10.20 13.50 21.51
N LEU A 79 -11.31 12.79 21.25
CA LEU A 79 -11.36 11.83 20.14
C LEU A 79 -11.31 12.60 18.83
N VAL A 80 -10.22 12.43 18.09
CA VAL A 80 -10.12 12.94 16.72
C VAL A 80 -11.25 12.31 15.92
N LYS A 81 -12.22 13.14 15.53
CA LYS A 81 -13.21 12.73 14.53
C LYS A 81 -12.43 12.38 13.27
N LEU A 82 -12.35 11.09 12.97
CA LEU A 82 -11.83 10.63 11.69
C LEU A 82 -12.65 11.32 10.58
N PRO A 83 -11.98 11.87 9.56
CA PRO A 83 -12.71 12.52 8.48
C PRO A 83 -13.60 11.48 7.81
N ARG A 84 -14.86 11.84 7.61
CA ARG A 84 -15.79 10.99 6.88
C ARG A 84 -15.34 10.94 5.42
N PHE A 85 -15.12 9.72 4.92
CA PHE A 85 -14.95 9.47 3.50
C PHE A 85 -16.29 9.67 2.80
N THR A 86 -16.26 10.32 1.65
CA THR A 86 -17.43 10.37 0.76
C THR A 86 -17.58 9.03 0.05
N ARG A 87 -18.78 8.75 -0.47
CA ARG A 87 -19.05 7.52 -1.24
C ARG A 87 -18.06 7.36 -2.41
N ASN A 88 -17.76 8.44 -3.12
CA ASN A 88 -16.84 8.40 -4.28
C ASN A 88 -15.40 8.13 -3.85
N GLU A 89 -14.95 8.72 -2.75
CA GLU A 89 -13.62 8.44 -2.20
C GLU A 89 -13.50 6.97 -1.79
N LEU A 90 -14.54 6.41 -1.14
CA LEU A 90 -14.54 5.00 -0.77
C LEU A 90 -14.47 4.09 -2.00
N ILE A 91 -15.21 4.41 -3.06
CA ILE A 91 -15.14 3.68 -4.33
C ILE A 91 -13.73 3.73 -4.92
N ILE A 92 -13.07 4.89 -4.90
CA ILE A 92 -11.69 5.04 -5.37
C ILE A 92 -10.74 4.17 -4.53
N LEU A 93 -10.86 4.21 -3.20
CA LEU A 93 -10.01 3.41 -2.30
C LEU A 93 -10.20 1.91 -2.49
N VAL A 94 -11.45 1.46 -2.64
CA VAL A 94 -11.75 0.05 -2.95
C VAL A 94 -11.21 -0.33 -4.32
N ALA A 95 -11.37 0.51 -5.34
CA ALA A 95 -10.85 0.25 -6.68
C ALA A 95 -9.33 0.13 -6.67
N ILE A 96 -8.61 1.05 -6.02
CA ILE A 96 -7.16 0.98 -5.86
C ILE A 96 -6.77 -0.28 -5.10
N GLY A 97 -7.39 -0.53 -3.95
CA GLY A 97 -7.09 -1.69 -3.11
C GLY A 97 -7.35 -3.04 -3.79
N VAL A 98 -8.33 -3.14 -4.69
CA VAL A 98 -8.62 -4.39 -5.43
C VAL A 98 -7.75 -4.52 -6.68
N LEU A 99 -7.49 -3.43 -7.40
CA LEU A 99 -6.73 -3.48 -8.67
C LEU A 99 -5.24 -3.65 -8.45
N THR A 100 -4.68 -2.97 -7.44
CA THR A 100 -3.25 -3.03 -7.15
C THR A 100 -2.73 -4.45 -6.95
N PRO A 101 -3.31 -5.34 -6.10
CA PRO A 101 -2.79 -6.70 -5.94
C PRO A 101 -2.89 -7.56 -7.21
N LEU A 102 -3.85 -7.27 -8.11
CA LEU A 102 -3.96 -7.95 -9.39
C LEU A 102 -2.87 -7.49 -10.38
N ILE A 103 -2.46 -6.23 -10.29
CA ILE A 103 -1.36 -5.68 -11.07
C ILE A 103 -0.04 -6.22 -10.52
N ASP A 104 0.10 -6.24 -9.19
CA ASP A 104 1.26 -6.75 -8.44
C ASP A 104 1.64 -8.15 -8.93
N ASP A 105 0.68 -9.08 -8.91
CA ASP A 105 0.84 -10.45 -9.44
C ASP A 105 1.39 -10.50 -10.87
N ARG A 106 0.78 -9.72 -11.76
CA ARG A 106 1.10 -9.79 -13.20
C ARG A 106 2.47 -9.22 -13.50
N VAL A 107 2.80 -8.10 -12.89
CA VAL A 107 4.09 -7.44 -13.09
C VAL A 107 5.18 -8.25 -12.38
N GLU A 108 4.95 -8.76 -11.18
CA GLU A 108 5.91 -9.62 -10.48
C GLU A 108 6.23 -10.86 -11.33
N HIS A 109 5.21 -11.59 -11.80
CA HIS A 109 5.42 -12.75 -12.67
C HIS A 109 6.16 -12.38 -13.97
N PHE A 110 5.83 -11.24 -14.57
CA PHE A 110 6.52 -10.74 -15.77
C PHE A 110 7.98 -10.42 -15.48
N LEU A 111 8.28 -9.63 -14.45
CA LEU A 111 9.64 -9.23 -14.06
C LEU A 111 10.47 -10.47 -13.72
N VAL A 112 9.91 -11.39 -12.93
CA VAL A 112 10.60 -12.63 -12.56
C VAL A 112 10.98 -13.44 -13.80
N THR A 113 10.04 -13.61 -14.72
CA THR A 113 10.28 -14.34 -15.98
C THR A 113 11.29 -13.62 -16.88
N PHE A 114 11.16 -12.29 -16.98
CA PHE A 114 12.05 -11.45 -17.80
C PHE A 114 13.49 -11.52 -17.32
N PHE A 115 13.72 -11.33 -16.01
CA PHE A 115 15.07 -11.36 -15.45
C PHE A 115 15.66 -12.78 -15.43
N ALA A 116 14.87 -13.82 -15.19
CA ALA A 116 15.33 -15.20 -15.32
C ALA A 116 15.80 -15.53 -16.75
N ASN A 117 15.14 -14.96 -17.77
CA ASN A 117 15.56 -15.13 -19.17
C ASN A 117 16.83 -14.35 -19.51
N ILE A 118 17.05 -13.18 -18.89
CA ILE A 118 18.25 -12.35 -19.11
C ILE A 118 19.45 -12.86 -18.32
N SER A 119 19.27 -13.45 -17.14
CA SER A 119 20.38 -13.99 -16.33
C SER A 119 21.17 -15.09 -17.05
N GLY A 120 20.58 -15.77 -18.05
CA GLY A 120 21.32 -16.68 -18.93
C GLY A 120 22.30 -15.99 -19.89
N SER A 121 22.21 -14.68 -20.06
CA SER A 121 23.01 -13.87 -21.01
C SER A 121 23.89 -12.81 -20.34
N LEU A 122 23.55 -12.36 -19.13
CA LEU A 122 24.30 -11.37 -18.36
C LEU A 122 24.33 -11.79 -16.88
N ASN A 123 25.52 -12.09 -16.33
CA ASN A 123 25.78 -12.31 -14.89
C ASN A 123 25.63 -11.01 -14.06
N VAL A 124 24.74 -10.10 -14.46
CA VAL A 124 24.43 -8.86 -13.72
C VAL A 124 23.47 -9.18 -12.57
N PHE A 125 22.76 -10.31 -12.65
CA PHE A 125 21.89 -10.82 -11.61
C PHE A 125 22.09 -12.32 -11.51
N ASP A 126 22.94 -12.76 -10.58
CA ASP A 126 22.78 -14.10 -10.04
C ASP A 126 21.36 -14.14 -9.45
N TYR A 127 20.42 -14.72 -10.20
CA TYR A 127 19.04 -14.95 -9.77
C TYR A 127 18.99 -15.95 -8.59
N THR A 128 20.16 -16.51 -8.23
CA THR A 128 20.49 -17.28 -7.03
C THR A 128 20.93 -16.40 -5.84
N GLY A 129 21.09 -15.08 -6.02
CA GLY A 129 21.76 -14.12 -5.13
C GLY A 129 21.01 -13.63 -3.89
N GLY A 130 20.07 -14.42 -3.36
CA GLY A 130 19.41 -14.15 -2.09
C GLY A 130 18.38 -13.01 -2.09
N PRO A 131 17.79 -12.69 -0.92
CA PRO A 131 16.61 -11.83 -0.81
C PRO A 131 16.75 -10.40 -1.35
N LEU A 132 17.98 -9.92 -1.60
CA LEU A 132 18.25 -8.53 -1.91
C LEU A 132 17.82 -8.11 -3.32
N ASN A 133 18.03 -9.01 -4.30
CA ASN A 133 17.63 -8.78 -5.68
C ASN A 133 16.11 -8.90 -5.85
N SER A 134 15.49 -9.88 -5.16
CA SER A 134 14.03 -9.96 -5.08
C SER A 134 13.45 -8.73 -4.41
N ASP A 135 14.08 -8.21 -3.34
CA ASP A 135 13.60 -7.04 -2.61
C ASP A 135 13.58 -5.77 -3.48
N LEU A 136 14.53 -5.60 -4.40
CA LEU A 136 14.47 -4.52 -5.38
C LEU A 136 13.31 -4.71 -6.37
N LEU A 137 13.09 -5.93 -6.86
CA LEU A 137 12.03 -6.24 -7.83
C LEU A 137 10.62 -6.12 -7.26
N ILE A 138 10.44 -6.27 -5.95
CA ILE A 138 9.15 -6.14 -5.25
C ILE A 138 9.03 -4.81 -4.51
N SER A 139 10.05 -3.95 -4.58
CA SER A 139 10.09 -2.69 -3.82
C SER A 139 9.01 -1.66 -4.20
N TRP A 140 8.18 -1.97 -5.18
CA TRP A 140 7.13 -1.13 -5.73
C TRP A 140 5.71 -1.54 -5.29
N GLU A 141 5.53 -2.65 -4.56
CA GLU A 141 4.20 -3.18 -4.20
C GLU A 141 3.36 -2.27 -3.29
N GLN A 142 3.96 -1.27 -2.63
CA GLN A 142 3.23 -0.35 -1.75
C GLN A 142 2.83 0.97 -2.45
N TYR A 143 3.04 1.09 -3.77
CA TYR A 143 2.61 2.25 -4.56
C TYR A 143 1.11 2.54 -4.45
N GLY A 144 0.29 1.50 -4.24
CA GLY A 144 -1.16 1.63 -4.03
C GLY A 144 -1.52 2.54 -2.85
N GLY A 145 -0.72 2.52 -1.78
CA GLY A 145 -0.88 3.40 -0.64
C GLY A 145 -0.59 4.85 -0.98
N VAL A 146 0.51 5.12 -1.71
CA VAL A 146 0.86 6.47 -2.16
C VAL A 146 -0.18 7.00 -3.15
N LEU A 147 -0.62 6.18 -4.11
CA LEU A 147 -1.66 6.52 -5.09
C LEU A 147 -2.98 6.89 -4.40
N ALA A 148 -3.42 6.09 -3.43
CA ALA A 148 -4.63 6.37 -2.65
C ALA A 148 -4.52 7.67 -1.83
N GLY A 149 -3.39 7.86 -1.14
CA GLY A 149 -3.10 9.09 -0.41
C GLY A 149 -3.09 10.33 -1.32
N PHE A 150 -2.49 10.20 -2.50
CA PHE A 150 -2.37 11.27 -3.49
C PHE A 150 -3.73 11.69 -4.08
N LEU A 151 -4.59 10.72 -4.41
CA LEU A 151 -5.90 10.96 -5.02
C LEU A 151 -6.95 11.42 -4.01
N VAL A 152 -7.02 10.78 -2.84
CA VAL A 152 -8.08 11.03 -1.84
C VAL A 152 -7.72 12.15 -0.88
N ARG A 153 -6.43 12.35 -0.59
CA ARG A 153 -5.92 13.47 0.22
C ARG A 153 -6.53 13.59 1.62
N LYS A 154 -6.88 12.44 2.23
CA LYS A 154 -7.44 12.35 3.59
C LYS A 154 -6.66 11.35 4.43
N PRO A 155 -6.60 11.54 5.76
CA PRO A 155 -5.94 10.59 6.63
C PRO A 155 -6.62 9.23 6.64
N GLY A 156 -5.78 8.20 6.58
CA GLY A 156 -6.20 6.81 6.52
C GLY A 156 -6.47 6.30 5.11
N ALA A 157 -6.35 7.15 4.07
CA ALA A 157 -6.56 6.74 2.69
C ALA A 157 -5.55 5.67 2.25
N ALA A 158 -4.26 5.91 2.52
CA ALA A 158 -3.20 4.97 2.17
C ALA A 158 -3.33 3.66 2.96
N THR A 159 -3.54 3.78 4.27
CA THR A 159 -3.77 2.64 5.17
C THR A 159 -4.94 1.77 4.71
N LEU A 160 -6.08 2.39 4.38
CA LEU A 160 -7.29 1.66 3.98
C LEU A 160 -7.12 0.96 2.64
N ALA A 161 -6.55 1.65 1.64
CA ALA A 161 -6.29 1.05 0.34
C ALA A 161 -5.32 -0.14 0.46
N MET A 162 -4.25 0.00 1.24
CA MET A 162 -3.28 -1.08 1.44
C MET A 162 -3.82 -2.23 2.29
N THR A 163 -4.75 -1.96 3.21
CA THR A 163 -5.45 -3.04 3.93
C THR A 163 -6.27 -3.89 2.95
N ILE A 164 -7.00 -3.24 2.04
CA ILE A 164 -7.80 -3.93 1.01
C ILE A 164 -6.87 -4.68 0.04
N ASN A 165 -5.74 -4.07 -0.37
CA ASN A 165 -4.70 -4.73 -1.17
C ASN A 165 -4.21 -6.00 -0.47
N GLY A 166 -3.87 -5.92 0.82
CA GLY A 166 -3.42 -7.05 1.61
C GLY A 166 -4.41 -8.22 1.65
N PHE A 167 -5.71 -7.93 1.73
CA PHE A 167 -6.74 -8.96 1.57
C PHE A 167 -6.74 -9.57 0.16
N GLY A 168 -6.62 -8.74 -0.88
CA GLY A 168 -6.53 -9.22 -2.26
C GLY A 168 -5.34 -10.16 -2.48
N GLN A 169 -4.16 -9.80 -1.97
CA GLN A 169 -2.97 -10.65 -2.04
C GLN A 169 -3.14 -11.93 -1.21
N PHE A 170 -3.71 -11.84 0.00
CA PHE A 170 -3.99 -13.02 0.82
C PHE A 170 -4.88 -14.04 0.10
N PHE A 171 -5.98 -13.59 -0.52
CA PHE A 171 -6.87 -14.49 -1.25
C PHE A 171 -6.24 -15.07 -2.52
N ARG A 172 -5.28 -14.36 -3.12
CA ARG A 172 -4.52 -14.83 -4.27
C ARG A 172 -3.48 -15.89 -3.87
N ASP A 173 -2.68 -15.61 -2.84
CA ASP A 173 -1.50 -16.40 -2.47
C ASP A 173 -1.80 -17.56 -1.53
N GLY A 174 -3.04 -17.64 -1.04
CA GLY A 174 -3.51 -18.72 -0.17
C GLY A 174 -2.71 -18.81 1.13
N PHE A 175 -2.25 -20.01 1.48
CA PHE A 175 -1.64 -20.31 2.78
C PHE A 175 -0.28 -19.62 3.04
N VAL A 176 0.41 -19.14 2.00
CA VAL A 176 1.67 -18.38 2.16
C VAL A 176 1.39 -16.87 2.39
N GLY A 177 0.20 -16.42 2.02
CA GLY A 177 -0.22 -15.01 2.06
C GLY A 177 -0.68 -14.39 3.38
N PRO A 178 -0.79 -15.05 4.57
CA PRO A 178 -1.32 -14.39 5.77
C PRO A 178 -0.56 -13.12 6.18
N HIS A 179 0.73 -13.04 5.84
CA HIS A 179 1.55 -11.88 6.13
C HIS A 179 1.11 -10.64 5.31
N HIS A 180 0.52 -10.82 4.12
CA HIS A 180 -0.03 -9.72 3.32
C HIS A 180 -1.19 -8.99 4.01
N LEU A 181 -1.89 -9.64 4.96
CA LEU A 181 -2.95 -8.97 5.74
C LEU A 181 -2.44 -7.77 6.55
N PHE A 182 -1.13 -7.69 6.78
CA PHE A 182 -0.50 -6.57 7.46
C PHE A 182 -0.09 -5.42 6.52
N TYR A 183 -0.43 -5.46 5.23
CA TYR A 183 -0.10 -4.39 4.27
C TYR A 183 -0.69 -3.03 4.68
N GLY A 184 -1.78 -3.03 5.47
CA GLY A 184 -2.28 -1.80 6.10
C GLY A 184 -1.22 -1.03 6.89
N PHE A 185 -0.25 -1.73 7.50
CA PHE A 185 0.86 -1.10 8.22
C PHE A 185 1.85 -0.39 7.29
N ALA A 186 2.10 -0.93 6.10
CA ALA A 186 2.86 -0.22 5.08
C ALA A 186 2.10 1.04 4.59
N GLY A 187 0.77 0.93 4.40
CA GLY A 187 -0.08 2.08 4.10
C GLY A 187 -0.03 3.17 5.18
N LEU A 188 0.08 2.77 6.46
CA LEU A 188 0.28 3.70 7.57
C LEU A 188 1.58 4.49 7.43
N GLY A 189 2.67 3.88 6.94
CA GLY A 189 3.91 4.59 6.66
C GLY A 189 3.72 5.78 5.71
N ALA A 190 2.98 5.57 4.61
CA ALA A 190 2.63 6.65 3.68
C ALA A 190 1.72 7.71 4.33
N ASP A 191 0.71 7.29 5.10
CA ASP A 191 -0.17 8.21 5.82
C ASP A 191 0.60 9.09 6.82
N VAL A 192 1.60 8.56 7.53
CA VAL A 192 2.45 9.33 8.46
C VAL A 192 3.17 10.47 7.75
N VAL A 193 3.67 10.24 6.54
CA VAL A 193 4.35 11.29 5.76
C VAL A 193 3.36 12.35 5.28
N PHE A 194 2.23 11.94 4.69
CA PHE A 194 1.21 12.91 4.27
C PHE A 194 0.65 13.69 5.47
N TRP A 195 0.50 13.04 6.62
CA TRP A 195 0.12 13.68 7.88
C TRP A 195 1.19 14.68 8.38
N ALA A 196 2.48 14.36 8.27
CA ALA A 196 3.57 15.29 8.59
C ALA A 196 3.47 16.57 7.74
N PHE A 197 3.04 16.45 6.47
CA PHE A 197 2.71 17.57 5.59
C PHE A 197 1.28 18.10 5.75
N ARG A 198 0.56 17.67 6.80
CA ARG A 198 -0.83 18.05 7.12
C ARG A 198 -1.80 17.84 5.97
N TYR A 199 -1.54 16.85 5.11
CA TYR A 199 -2.31 16.57 3.89
C TYR A 199 -2.38 17.77 2.93
N LYS A 200 -1.37 18.65 2.95
CA LYS A 200 -1.30 19.86 2.09
C LYS A 200 -0.29 19.76 0.95
N ARG A 201 0.68 18.83 1.02
CA ARG A 201 1.71 18.64 -0.01
C ARG A 201 1.66 17.23 -0.57
N TYR A 202 1.72 17.14 -1.89
CA TYR A 202 1.69 15.91 -2.69
C TYR A 202 2.62 16.03 -3.90
N ASP A 203 3.69 16.82 -3.78
CA ASP A 203 4.70 16.92 -4.83
C ASP A 203 5.53 15.62 -4.92
N ALA A 204 6.44 15.55 -5.90
CA ALA A 204 7.29 14.38 -6.11
C ALA A 204 8.10 14.03 -4.84
N ALA A 205 8.62 15.04 -4.15
CA ALA A 205 9.40 14.85 -2.92
C ALA A 205 8.55 14.26 -1.78
N ALA A 206 7.35 14.81 -1.53
CA ALA A 206 6.44 14.28 -0.51
C ALA A 206 6.00 12.85 -0.85
N SER A 207 5.75 12.57 -2.13
CA SER A 207 5.37 11.23 -2.60
C SER A 207 6.52 10.23 -2.47
N SER A 208 7.75 10.59 -2.83
CA SER A 208 8.95 9.76 -2.61
C SER A 208 9.17 9.46 -1.13
N LEU A 209 9.05 10.47 -0.26
CA LEU A 209 9.15 10.24 1.19
C LEU A 209 8.04 9.31 1.69
N ALA A 210 6.81 9.44 1.18
CA ALA A 210 5.71 8.56 1.54
C ALA A 210 5.97 7.11 1.11
N GLY A 211 6.54 6.91 -0.07
CA GLY A 211 6.93 5.59 -0.57
C GLY A 211 8.08 4.95 0.22
N ILE A 212 9.08 5.75 0.62
CA ILE A 212 10.15 5.29 1.55
C ILE A 212 9.53 4.89 2.89
N ALA A 213 8.68 5.74 3.48
CA ALA A 213 8.07 5.45 4.76
C ALA A 213 7.20 4.18 4.72
N ALA A 214 6.48 3.94 3.62
CA ALA A 214 5.73 2.70 3.42
C ALA A 214 6.64 1.46 3.50
N GLN A 215 7.83 1.50 2.88
CA GLN A 215 8.81 0.42 2.99
C GLN A 215 9.35 0.25 4.41
N PHE A 216 9.71 1.34 5.08
CA PHE A 216 10.26 1.27 6.44
C PHE A 216 9.25 0.72 7.44
N PHE A 217 7.97 1.01 7.27
CA PHE A 217 6.92 0.39 8.07
C PHE A 217 6.80 -1.11 7.76
N TRP A 218 7.09 -1.54 6.53
CA TRP A 218 7.10 -2.97 6.17
C TRP A 218 8.32 -3.73 6.71
N VAL A 219 9.48 -3.09 6.87
CA VAL A 219 10.74 -3.72 7.30
C VAL A 219 10.61 -4.61 8.55
N PRO A 220 9.97 -4.21 9.66
CA PRO A 220 9.83 -5.09 10.83
C PRO A 220 9.10 -6.41 10.52
N LEU A 221 8.17 -6.38 9.56
CA LEU A 221 7.41 -7.55 9.14
C LEU A 221 8.25 -8.41 8.21
N THR A 222 9.00 -7.82 7.29
CA THR A 222 10.01 -8.54 6.51
C THR A 222 11.01 -9.22 7.44
N TYR A 223 11.55 -8.48 8.40
CA TYR A 223 12.53 -8.97 9.37
C TYR A 223 12.03 -10.21 10.11
N ALA A 224 10.77 -10.21 10.56
CA ALA A 224 10.18 -11.33 11.29
C ALA A 224 9.69 -12.47 10.39
N TYR A 225 8.87 -12.18 9.37
CA TYR A 225 8.19 -13.18 8.54
C TYR A 225 9.06 -13.74 7.41
N HIS A 226 9.91 -12.90 6.80
CA HIS A 226 10.85 -13.33 5.75
C HIS A 226 12.19 -13.78 6.35
N VAL A 227 12.26 -13.87 7.69
CA VAL A 227 13.39 -14.41 8.43
C VAL A 227 14.68 -13.62 8.12
N THR A 228 14.58 -12.33 7.79
CA THR A 228 15.74 -11.50 7.39
C THR A 228 16.77 -11.37 8.53
N TYR A 229 16.37 -11.64 9.77
CA TYR A 229 17.24 -11.60 10.95
C TYR A 229 18.41 -12.60 10.94
N ILE A 230 18.36 -13.64 10.09
CA ILE A 230 19.47 -14.61 9.98
C ILE A 230 20.63 -14.10 9.11
N TYR A 231 20.41 -13.03 8.34
CA TYR A 231 21.41 -12.49 7.43
C TYR A 231 22.37 -11.55 8.15
N PRO A 232 23.63 -11.45 7.68
CA PRO A 232 24.61 -10.55 8.27
C PRO A 232 24.21 -9.07 8.11
N LEU A 233 24.71 -8.20 8.99
CA LEU A 233 24.38 -6.78 8.99
C LEU A 233 24.75 -6.07 7.67
N SER A 234 25.80 -6.54 6.98
CA SER A 234 26.16 -6.05 5.65
C SER A 234 25.03 -6.24 4.64
N PHE A 235 24.38 -7.41 4.65
CA PHE A 235 23.24 -7.73 3.80
C PHE A 235 22.02 -6.88 4.16
N ILE A 236 21.69 -6.78 5.46
CA ILE A 236 20.56 -5.97 5.94
C ILE A 236 20.78 -4.49 5.57
N GLY A 237 22.00 -3.98 5.70
CA GLY A 237 22.34 -2.62 5.31
C GLY A 237 22.08 -2.36 3.83
N THR A 238 22.50 -3.28 2.96
CA THR A 238 22.23 -3.19 1.51
C THR A 238 20.74 -3.30 1.17
N ASP A 239 19.98 -4.14 1.88
CA ASP A 239 18.52 -4.27 1.70
C ASP A 239 17.79 -2.98 2.10
N LEU A 240 18.20 -2.35 3.21
CA LEU A 240 17.62 -1.06 3.60
C LEU A 240 17.88 0.02 2.54
N VAL A 241 19.05 0.02 1.91
CA VAL A 241 19.37 0.96 0.83
C VAL A 241 18.50 0.69 -0.41
N THR A 242 18.34 -0.56 -0.84
CA THR A 242 17.46 -0.89 -1.96
C THR A 242 16.02 -0.53 -1.66
N ARG A 243 15.54 -0.71 -0.42
CA ARG A 243 14.21 -0.28 0.02
C ARG A 243 14.03 1.24 0.04
N VAL A 244 15.07 2.02 0.35
CA VAL A 244 15.02 3.49 0.21
C VAL A 244 14.82 3.87 -1.26
N PHE A 245 15.64 3.34 -2.16
CA PHE A 245 15.54 3.68 -3.58
C PHE A 245 14.25 3.16 -4.22
N GLY A 246 13.93 1.90 -3.98
CA GLY A 246 12.72 1.23 -4.45
C GLY A 246 11.45 1.84 -3.87
N GLY A 247 11.45 2.20 -2.58
CA GLY A 247 10.35 2.95 -1.97
C GLY A 247 10.19 4.35 -2.56
N ALA A 248 11.29 5.08 -2.74
CA ALA A 248 11.23 6.44 -3.30
C ALA A 248 10.68 6.46 -4.73
N VAL A 249 11.20 5.58 -5.58
CA VAL A 249 10.88 5.51 -7.01
C VAL A 249 9.65 4.64 -7.26
N GLY A 250 9.72 3.37 -6.86
CA GLY A 250 8.72 2.33 -7.09
C GLY A 250 7.41 2.58 -6.37
N ASN A 251 7.44 2.96 -5.08
CA ASN A 251 6.20 3.29 -4.37
C ASN A 251 5.80 4.76 -4.57
N GLY A 252 6.75 5.66 -4.34
CA GLY A 252 6.50 7.10 -4.30
C GLY A 252 6.21 7.71 -5.66
N LEU A 253 7.21 7.72 -6.55
CA LEU A 253 7.10 8.40 -7.85
C LEU A 253 6.13 7.69 -8.79
N ILE A 254 6.15 6.35 -8.87
CA ILE A 254 5.19 5.61 -9.70
C ILE A 254 3.76 5.82 -9.17
N GLY A 255 3.53 5.70 -7.86
CA GLY A 255 2.22 5.92 -7.27
C GLY A 255 1.66 7.32 -7.56
N ALA A 256 2.49 8.36 -7.38
CA ALA A 256 2.10 9.73 -7.71
C ALA A 256 1.95 9.96 -9.23
N GLY A 257 2.82 9.38 -10.04
CA GLY A 257 2.78 9.47 -11.50
C GLY A 257 1.51 8.87 -12.09
N ILE A 258 1.10 7.70 -11.60
CA ILE A 258 -0.19 7.09 -11.94
C ILE A 258 -1.34 8.01 -11.51
N GLY A 259 -1.26 8.60 -10.32
CA GLY A 259 -2.26 9.56 -9.83
C GLY A 259 -2.40 10.76 -10.76
N VAL A 260 -1.29 11.36 -11.20
CA VAL A 260 -1.28 12.45 -12.19
C VAL A 260 -1.89 12.01 -13.51
N ALA A 261 -1.52 10.84 -14.02
CA ALA A 261 -2.04 10.30 -15.27
C ALA A 261 -3.58 10.09 -15.22
N ILE A 262 -4.10 9.57 -14.11
CA ILE A 262 -5.54 9.39 -13.89
C ILE A 262 -6.27 10.75 -13.89
N LEU A 263 -5.72 11.74 -13.17
CA LEU A 263 -6.34 13.07 -13.10
C LEU A 263 -6.32 13.78 -14.47
N GLU A 264 -5.24 13.65 -15.22
CA GLU A 264 -5.12 14.22 -16.56
C GLU A 264 -6.05 13.52 -17.56
N ALA A 265 -6.15 12.19 -17.51
CA ALA A 265 -7.10 11.43 -18.32
C ALA A 265 -8.56 11.82 -18.00
N GLY A 266 -8.89 11.96 -16.72
CA GLY A 266 -10.20 12.44 -16.28
C GLY A 266 -10.51 13.83 -16.81
N ARG A 267 -9.55 14.76 -16.73
CA ARG A 267 -9.67 16.12 -17.25
C ARG A 267 -9.98 16.12 -18.76
N ARG A 268 -9.27 15.30 -19.54
CA ARG A 268 -9.50 15.15 -20.99
C ARG A 268 -10.88 14.56 -21.31
N ALA A 269 -11.38 13.66 -20.45
CA ALA A 269 -12.71 13.09 -20.57
C ALA A 269 -13.84 14.01 -20.05
N GLY A 270 -13.53 15.24 -19.63
CA GLY A 270 -14.51 16.17 -19.06
C GLY A 270 -14.97 15.82 -17.65
N LEU A 271 -14.30 14.87 -16.98
CA LEU A 271 -14.60 14.47 -15.62
C LEU A 271 -13.89 15.40 -14.63
N ARG A 272 -14.63 15.93 -13.65
CA ARG A 272 -14.05 16.65 -12.51
C ARG A 272 -13.65 15.64 -11.42
N LEU A 273 -12.49 14.99 -11.61
CA LEU A 273 -11.89 14.12 -10.60
C LEU A 273 -11.04 14.95 -9.62
N GLY A 274 -11.34 14.86 -8.33
CA GLY A 274 -10.53 15.45 -7.25
C GLY A 274 -11.08 16.75 -6.66
N SER A 275 -10.92 16.88 -5.33
CA SER A 275 -11.44 17.97 -4.48
C SER A 275 -10.50 19.20 -4.40
N GLY A 276 -9.33 19.19 -5.04
CA GLY A 276 -8.37 20.29 -4.91
C GLY A 276 -7.43 20.41 -6.09
N LYS A 277 -6.99 21.66 -6.34
CA LYS A 277 -5.99 22.02 -7.35
C LYS A 277 -4.90 20.95 -7.45
N LEU A 278 -4.61 20.53 -8.69
CA LEU A 278 -3.46 19.69 -9.02
C LEU A 278 -2.19 20.35 -8.44
N PRO A 279 -1.22 19.57 -7.95
CA PRO A 279 0.10 20.14 -7.66
C PRO A 279 0.63 20.68 -8.99
N GLU A 280 1.03 21.95 -9.04
CA GLU A 280 1.87 22.44 -10.13
C GLU A 280 3.15 21.61 -10.11
N MET A 281 3.29 20.70 -11.08
CA MET A 281 4.59 20.09 -11.32
C MET A 281 5.50 21.18 -11.90
N PRO A 282 6.80 21.19 -11.55
CA PRO A 282 7.74 22.11 -12.18
C PRO A 282 7.61 21.96 -13.69
N SER A 283 7.17 23.02 -14.35
CA SER A 283 7.14 23.10 -15.80
C SER A 283 8.54 22.84 -16.34
N ALA A 284 8.61 22.13 -17.46
CA ALA A 284 9.82 21.79 -18.22
C ALA A 284 10.87 22.92 -18.21
N PRO A 285 12.18 22.58 -18.29
CA PRO A 285 13.25 23.56 -18.20
C PRO A 285 13.04 24.70 -19.19
N VAL A 286 13.17 25.92 -18.67
CA VAL A 286 13.12 27.17 -19.41
C VAL A 286 13.92 27.00 -20.70
N ARG A 287 13.22 27.10 -21.82
CA ARG A 287 13.82 27.08 -23.15
C ARG A 287 14.78 28.28 -23.19
N PHE A 288 16.09 28.02 -23.10
CA PHE A 288 17.11 29.04 -23.33
C PHE A 288 16.91 29.57 -24.75
N GLU A 289 16.31 30.76 -24.85
CA GLU A 289 16.41 31.56 -26.06
C GLU A 289 17.91 31.86 -26.24
N ARG A 290 18.46 31.37 -27.36
CA ARG A 290 19.80 31.72 -27.79
C ARG A 290 19.79 33.20 -28.13
N ALA A 291 20.58 33.99 -27.41
CA ALA A 291 21.03 35.30 -27.84
C ALA A 291 22.05 35.16 -28.99
#